data_AF-A0AA47P738-F1
#
_entry.id   AF-A0AA47P738-F1
#
_cell.length_a   1.000
_cell.length_b   1.000
_cell.length_c   1.000
_cell.angle_alpha   90.00
_cell.angle_beta   90.00
_cell.angle_gamma   90.00
#
_symmetry.space_group_name_H-M   'P 1'
#
loop_
_entity.id
_entity.type
_entity.pdbx_description
1 polymer ?
#
loop_
_entity_poly.entity_id
_entity_poly.type
_entity_poly.pdbx_seq_one_letter_code
_entity_poly.pdbx_strand_id
1 'polypeptide(L)'
;MVKRCCYGTCNTDSRYKDRVENAVFFPFPKPTKDVGKCLRWIKLCGRPHQQLNINKLKNHGTAKHFYVCSKHFVEGIPTLDHPDPLPASPLDRPSSVRRPPKLRREPQPPRKSATAETIS
;
A
#
# COMPACT_ATOMS: atom_id res chain seq x y z
N MET A 1 -3.40 -13.57 3.65
CA MET A 1 -2.33 -12.69 3.08
C MET A 1 -2.89 -11.28 2.93
N VAL A 2 -2.16 -10.25 3.38
CA VAL A 2 -2.62 -8.85 3.28
C VAL A 2 -2.40 -8.33 1.86
N LYS A 3 -3.44 -7.75 1.24
CA LYS A 3 -3.39 -7.10 -0.07
C LYS A 3 -3.51 -5.58 0.13
N ARG A 4 -2.60 -4.82 -0.45
CA ARG A 4 -2.63 -3.35 -0.43
C ARG A 4 -2.54 -2.82 -1.85
N CYS A 5 -3.36 -1.81 -2.16
CA CYS A 5 -3.29 -1.14 -3.44
C CYS A 5 -1.99 -0.35 -3.57
N CYS A 6 -1.29 -0.55 -4.68
CA CYS A 6 -0.04 0.11 -5.03
C CYS A 6 -0.25 1.42 -5.80
N TYR A 7 -1.49 1.84 -6.02
CA TYR A 7 -1.78 3.18 -6.51
C TYR A 7 -1.40 4.24 -5.46
N GLY A 8 -0.82 5.36 -5.88
CA GLY A 8 -0.14 6.32 -5.00
C GLY A 8 -1.05 7.02 -4.00
N THR A 9 -2.29 7.29 -4.40
CA THR A 9 -3.30 8.00 -3.60
C THR A 9 -4.31 7.05 -2.94
N CYS A 10 -4.22 5.75 -3.22
CA CYS A 10 -5.15 4.76 -2.72
C CYS A 10 -4.74 4.21 -1.36
N ASN A 11 -5.72 4.11 -0.46
CA ASN A 11 -5.58 3.54 0.88
C ASN A 11 -6.35 2.22 1.06
N THR A 12 -6.87 1.64 -0.03
CA THR A 12 -7.54 0.34 -0.01
C THR A 12 -6.54 -0.76 0.37
N ASP A 13 -6.83 -1.41 1.49
CA ASP A 13 -5.97 -2.38 2.16
C ASP A 13 -6.87 -3.43 2.82
N SER A 14 -6.64 -4.71 2.52
CA SER A 14 -7.48 -5.83 2.94
C SER A 14 -7.59 -6.01 4.45
N ARG A 15 -6.79 -5.30 5.24
CA ARG A 15 -6.90 -5.27 6.71
C ARG A 15 -8.10 -4.47 7.20
N TYR A 16 -8.63 -3.55 6.39
CA TYR A 16 -9.76 -2.68 6.74
C TYR A 16 -10.94 -3.02 5.82
N LYS A 17 -11.88 -3.83 6.32
CA LYS A 17 -13.03 -4.33 5.52
C LYS A 17 -13.86 -3.19 4.91
N ASP A 18 -14.08 -2.12 5.68
CA ASP A 18 -14.85 -0.94 5.25
C ASP A 18 -14.23 -0.23 4.04
N ARG A 19 -12.92 -0.39 3.80
CA ARG A 19 -12.21 0.23 2.67
C ARG A 19 -12.15 -0.65 1.42
N VAL A 20 -12.56 -1.91 1.55
CA VAL A 20 -12.37 -3.00 0.58
C VAL A 20 -13.69 -3.53 0.05
N GLU A 21 -14.81 -3.21 0.70
CA GLU A 21 -16.15 -3.77 0.43
C GLU A 21 -16.54 -3.81 -1.05
N ASN A 22 -16.11 -2.83 -1.85
CA ASN A 22 -16.37 -2.77 -3.30
C ASN A 22 -15.10 -2.77 -4.17
N ALA A 23 -13.98 -3.29 -3.65
CA ALA A 23 -12.69 -3.23 -4.29
C ALA A 23 -12.11 -4.63 -4.58
N VAL A 24 -11.99 -4.96 -5.86
CA VAL A 24 -11.28 -6.17 -6.33
C VAL A 24 -9.81 -5.82 -6.53
N PHE A 25 -8.89 -6.72 -6.17
CA PHE A 25 -7.45 -6.50 -6.34
C PHE A 25 -6.92 -7.27 -7.55
N PHE A 26 -6.39 -6.55 -8.52
CA PHE A 26 -5.71 -7.09 -9.70
C PHE A 26 -4.20 -7.15 -9.48
N PRO A 27 -3.54 -8.28 -9.78
CA PRO A 27 -2.11 -8.41 -9.61
C PRO A 27 -1.35 -7.51 -10.59
N PHE A 28 -0.22 -6.99 -10.16
CA PHE A 28 0.64 -6.21 -11.04
C PHE A 28 1.25 -7.09 -12.16
N PRO A 29 1.37 -6.60 -13.40
CA PRO A 29 2.05 -7.29 -14.49
C PRO A 29 3.46 -7.75 -14.10
N LYS A 30 3.79 -9.01 -14.36
CA LYS A 30 5.14 -9.53 -14.10
C LYS A 30 6.11 -8.98 -15.16
N PRO A 31 7.27 -8.42 -14.76
CA PRO A 31 8.26 -7.92 -15.71
C PRO A 31 8.76 -9.02 -16.67
N THR A 32 8.79 -10.28 -16.24
CA THR A 32 9.21 -11.41 -17.09
C THR A 32 8.27 -11.71 -18.24
N LYS A 33 6.99 -11.31 -18.14
CA LYS A 33 5.98 -11.52 -19.18
C LYS A 33 5.86 -10.31 -20.09
N ASP A 34 5.80 -9.12 -19.49
CA ASP A 34 5.61 -7.88 -20.23
C ASP A 34 6.23 -6.71 -19.45
N VAL A 35 7.47 -6.38 -19.83
CA VAL A 35 8.20 -5.26 -19.25
C VAL A 35 7.52 -3.93 -19.59
N GLY A 36 7.00 -3.77 -20.81
CA GLY A 36 6.39 -2.54 -21.28
C GLY A 36 5.15 -2.18 -20.47
N LYS A 37 4.24 -3.13 -20.30
CA LYS A 37 3.04 -2.96 -19.46
C LYS A 37 3.39 -2.73 -18.00
N CYS A 38 4.39 -3.45 -17.48
CA CYS A 38 4.87 -3.25 -16.11
C CYS A 38 5.38 -1.81 -15.89
N LEU A 39 6.25 -1.29 -16.76
CA LEU A 39 6.77 0.07 -16.65
C LEU A 39 5.65 1.12 -16.78
N ARG A 40 4.69 0.86 -17.67
CA ARG A 40 3.53 1.73 -17.83
C ARG A 40 2.68 1.80 -16.56
N TRP A 41 2.38 0.67 -15.93
CA TRP A 41 1.66 0.65 -14.66
C TRP A 41 2.43 1.37 -13.55
N ILE A 42 3.77 1.24 -13.50
CA ILE A 42 4.60 1.93 -12.50
C ILE A 42 4.42 3.45 -12.64
N LYS A 43 4.47 3.96 -13.87
CA LYS A 43 4.27 5.38 -14.18
C LYS A 43 2.86 5.84 -13.81
N LEU A 44 1.84 5.09 -14.23
CA LEU A 44 0.42 5.44 -14.00
C LEU A 44 0.03 5.41 -12.52
N CYS A 45 0.58 4.49 -11.73
CA CYS A 45 0.29 4.43 -10.30
C CYS A 45 0.80 5.65 -9.51
N GLY A 46 1.73 6.44 -10.05
CA GLY A 46 2.22 7.68 -9.43
C GLY A 46 2.92 7.51 -8.07
N ARG A 47 3.38 6.30 -7.73
CA ARG A 47 4.17 6.07 -6.51
C ARG A 47 5.62 6.53 -6.67
N PRO A 48 6.28 6.95 -5.58
CA PRO A 48 7.71 7.23 -5.60
C PRO A 48 8.51 6.01 -6.09
N HIS A 49 9.54 6.24 -6.92
CA HIS A 49 10.35 5.18 -7.52
C HIS A 49 11.01 4.25 -6.48
N GLN A 50 11.34 4.76 -5.30
CA GLN A 50 11.88 3.95 -4.19
C GLN A 50 10.87 2.92 -3.65
N GLN A 51 9.57 3.21 -3.76
CA GLN A 51 8.49 2.34 -3.29
C GLN A 51 8.03 1.35 -4.37
N LEU A 52 7.93 1.80 -5.62
CA LEU A 52 7.45 1.02 -6.76
C LEU A 52 8.43 1.16 -7.93
N ASN A 53 9.21 0.12 -8.18
CA ASN A 53 10.16 0.04 -9.30
C ASN A 53 10.26 -1.38 -9.84
N ILE A 54 10.84 -1.50 -11.03
CA ILE A 54 10.96 -2.78 -11.73
C ILE A 54 11.76 -3.83 -10.94
N ASN A 55 12.80 -3.42 -10.20
CA ASN A 55 13.64 -4.35 -9.44
C ASN A 55 12.84 -5.03 -8.30
N LYS A 56 11.95 -4.28 -7.64
CA LYS A 56 11.01 -4.86 -6.65
C LYS A 56 9.99 -5.81 -7.27
N LEU A 57 9.63 -5.61 -8.54
CA LEU A 57 8.72 -6.50 -9.26
C LEU A 57 9.41 -7.70 -9.90
N LYS A 58 10.72 -7.65 -10.12
CA LYS A 58 11.50 -8.80 -10.58
C LYS A 58 11.60 -9.89 -9.50
N ASN A 59 11.68 -9.51 -8.23
CA ASN A 59 11.72 -10.47 -7.14
C ASN A 59 10.32 -11.08 -6.90
N HIS A 60 10.18 -12.39 -7.10
CA HIS A 60 8.90 -13.11 -6.97
C HIS A 60 8.28 -13.02 -5.57
N GLY A 61 9.12 -12.98 -4.53
CA GLY A 61 8.68 -12.87 -3.13
C GLY A 61 8.01 -11.53 -2.82
N THR A 62 8.47 -10.45 -3.45
CA THR A 62 7.88 -9.11 -3.28
C THR A 62 6.77 -8.83 -4.29
N ALA A 63 6.94 -9.27 -5.56
CA ALA A 63 6.00 -9.05 -6.65
C ALA A 63 4.57 -9.53 -6.33
N LYS A 64 4.44 -10.65 -5.60
CA LYS A 64 3.15 -11.22 -5.17
C LYS A 64 2.33 -10.30 -4.25
N HIS A 65 2.92 -9.22 -3.75
CA HIS A 65 2.28 -8.26 -2.87
C HIS A 65 1.86 -6.96 -3.57
N PHE A 66 2.17 -6.81 -4.87
CA PHE A 66 1.80 -5.63 -5.64
C PHE A 66 0.46 -5.84 -6.35
N TYR A 67 -0.52 -5.00 -6.01
CA TYR A 67 -1.87 -5.05 -6.54
C TYR A 67 -2.38 -3.66 -6.88
N VAL A 68 -3.28 -3.55 -7.86
CA VAL A 68 -4.07 -2.35 -8.13
C VAL A 68 -5.55 -2.70 -7.91
N CYS A 69 -6.33 -1.85 -7.25
CA CYS A 69 -7.74 -2.16 -7.01
C CYS A 69 -8.62 -1.70 -8.17
N SER A 70 -9.81 -2.27 -8.28
CA SER A 70 -10.82 -1.99 -9.31
C SER A 70 -11.09 -0.50 -9.50
N LYS A 71 -11.03 0.30 -8.43
CA LYS A 71 -11.26 1.76 -8.47
C LYS A 71 -10.36 2.55 -9.44
N HIS A 72 -9.26 1.95 -9.90
CA HIS A 72 -8.31 2.59 -10.81
C HIS A 72 -8.43 2.11 -12.25
N PHE A 73 -9.47 1.35 -12.58
CA PHE A 73 -9.79 0.96 -13.96
C PHE A 73 -11.13 1.59 -14.35
N VAL A 74 -11.29 1.94 -15.62
CA VAL A 74 -12.49 2.63 -16.14
C VAL A 74 -13.76 1.86 -15.78
N GLU A 75 -13.79 0.57 -16.11
CA GLU A 75 -14.92 -0.34 -15.87
C GLU A 75 -14.76 -1.15 -14.57
N GLY A 76 -13.86 -0.72 -13.67
CA GLY A 76 -13.52 -1.51 -12.49
C GLY A 76 -12.66 -2.75 -12.76
N ILE A 77 -12.36 -3.05 -14.02
CA ILE A 77 -11.65 -4.25 -14.48
C ILE A 77 -10.68 -3.85 -15.61
N PRO A 78 -9.47 -4.43 -15.69
CA PRO A 78 -8.62 -4.31 -16.87
C PRO A 78 -9.26 -5.03 -18.06
N THR A 79 -9.73 -4.28 -19.05
CA THR A 79 -10.34 -4.80 -20.29
C THR A 79 -9.33 -4.88 -21.43
N LEU A 80 -9.72 -5.39 -22.60
CA LEU A 80 -8.86 -5.45 -23.77
C LEU A 80 -8.51 -4.04 -24.29
N ASP A 81 -9.51 -3.16 -24.34
CA ASP A 81 -9.37 -1.76 -24.77
C ASP A 81 -8.72 -0.86 -23.71
N HIS A 82 -8.99 -1.15 -22.43
CA HIS A 82 -8.45 -0.40 -21.29
C HIS A 82 -7.76 -1.34 -20.28
N PRO A 83 -6.60 -1.92 -20.65
CA PRO A 83 -5.89 -2.89 -19.81
C PRO A 83 -5.07 -2.25 -18.68
N ASP A 84 -4.93 -0.92 -18.71
CA ASP A 84 -4.06 -0.13 -17.85
C ASP A 84 -4.86 0.65 -16.81
N PRO A 85 -4.29 0.91 -15.62
CA PRO A 85 -4.94 1.76 -14.64
C PRO A 85 -4.96 3.21 -15.13
N LEU A 86 -5.93 3.98 -14.63
CA LEU A 86 -6.00 5.43 -14.83
C LEU A 86 -4.71 6.11 -14.32
N PRO A 87 -4.28 7.23 -14.92
CA PRO A 87 -3.11 7.96 -14.46
C PRO A 87 -3.38 8.63 -13.11
N ALA A 88 -2.46 8.49 -12.16
CA ALA A 88 -2.50 9.25 -10.92
C ALA A 88 -2.18 10.73 -11.23
N SER A 89 -3.17 11.61 -11.13
CA SER A 89 -2.94 13.03 -11.30
C SER A 89 -2.11 13.56 -10.13
N PRO A 90 -1.14 14.46 -10.36
CA PRO A 90 -0.46 15.17 -9.28
C PRO A 90 -1.43 15.90 -8.35
N LEU A 91 -2.60 16.30 -8.87
CA LEU A 91 -3.68 16.95 -8.12
C LEU A 91 -4.42 16.01 -7.17
N ASP A 92 -4.40 14.69 -7.44
CA ASP A 92 -5.05 13.69 -6.59
C ASP A 92 -4.27 13.40 -5.32
N ARG A 93 -3.05 13.95 -5.17
CA ARG A 93 -2.31 13.82 -3.91
C ARG A 93 -3.12 14.50 -2.83
N PRO A 94 -3.65 13.77 -1.83
CA PRO A 94 -4.23 14.45 -0.68
C PRO A 94 -3.09 15.27 -0.07
N SER A 95 -3.26 16.59 -0.03
CA SER A 95 -2.37 17.55 0.63
C SER A 95 -2.32 17.37 2.16
N SER A 96 -2.67 16.18 2.64
CA SER A 96 -2.54 15.77 4.02
C SER A 96 -1.10 15.33 4.22
N VAL A 97 -0.23 16.31 4.50
CA VAL A 97 0.98 16.10 5.28
C VAL A 97 0.59 15.13 6.39
N ARG A 98 1.15 13.91 6.37
CA ARG A 98 0.86 12.93 7.43
C ARG A 98 1.09 13.66 8.74
N ARG A 99 0.05 13.78 9.57
CA ARG A 99 0.25 14.27 10.93
C ARG A 99 1.38 13.40 11.52
N PRO A 100 2.44 14.02 12.06
CA PRO A 100 3.52 13.25 12.66
C PRO A 100 2.90 12.24 13.62
N PRO A 101 3.45 11.01 13.70
CA PRO A 101 3.02 10.06 14.71
C PRO A 101 2.97 10.81 16.05
N LYS A 102 1.84 10.75 16.78
CA LYS A 102 1.80 11.28 18.14
C LYS A 102 3.02 10.72 18.85
N LEU A 103 3.87 11.58 19.42
CA LEU A 103 5.07 11.18 20.15
C LEU A 103 4.71 9.95 20.98
N ARG A 104 5.47 8.87 20.81
CA ARG A 104 5.34 7.68 21.65
C ARG A 104 5.40 8.20 23.10
N ARG A 105 4.31 8.03 23.86
CA ARG A 105 4.31 8.36 25.29
C ARG A 105 5.55 7.71 25.90
N GLU A 106 6.26 8.47 26.73
CA GLU A 106 7.45 7.98 27.43
C GLU A 106 7.18 6.61 28.06
N PRO A 107 8.17 5.71 28.08
CA PRO A 107 8.05 4.45 28.79
C PRO A 107 7.62 4.74 30.24
N GLN A 108 6.52 4.12 30.69
CA GLN A 108 6.13 4.17 32.09
C GLN A 108 7.34 3.68 32.92
N PRO A 109 7.77 4.42 33.96
CA PRO A 109 8.85 3.96 34.82
C PRO A 109 8.46 2.61 35.45
N PRO A 110 9.42 1.71 35.69
CA PRO A 110 9.14 0.41 36.28
C PRO A 110 8.44 0.62 37.63
N ARG A 111 7.33 -0.09 37.84
CA ARG A 111 6.66 -0.16 39.16
C ARG A 111 7.69 -0.66 40.17
N LYS A 112 8.01 0.17 41.17
CA LYS A 112 8.80 -0.26 42.33
C LYS A 112 8.01 -1.34 43.05
N SER A 113 8.55 -2.55 43.09
CA SER A 113 8.11 -3.62 43.98
C SER A 113 8.32 -3.14 45.41
N ALA A 114 7.22 -3.01 46.16
CA ALA A 114 7.27 -2.76 47.60
C ALA A 114 7.85 -4.02 48.26
N THR A 115 9.04 -3.89 48.83
CA THR A 115 9.59 -4.83 49.81
C THR A 115 8.72 -4.75 51.06
N ALA A 116 8.09 -5.87 51.42
CA ALA A 116 7.43 -6.02 52.70
C ALA A 116 8.49 -6.34 53.76
N GLU A 117 8.82 -5.36 54.58
CA GLU A 117 9.48 -5.58 55.86
C GLU A 117 8.82 -4.68 56.91
N THR A 118 8.00 -5.25 57.78
CA THR A 118 7.73 -4.73 59.12
C THR A 118 7.29 -5.90 60.02
N ILE A 119 8.30 -6.47 60.67
CA ILE A 119 8.40 -6.82 62.10
C ILE A 119 7.09 -6.74 62.91
N SER A 120 6.71 -7.87 63.53
CA SER A 120 6.43 -7.97 64.97
C SER A 120 6.50 -9.43 65.42
#